data_AF-A0A524M8V6-F1
#
_entry.id   AF-A0A524M8V6-F1
#
_cell.length_a   1.000
_cell.length_b   1.000
_cell.length_c   1.000
_cell.angle_alpha   90.00
_cell.angle_beta   90.00
_cell.angle_gamma   90.00
#
_symmetry.space_group_name_H-M   'P 1'
#
loop_
_entity.id
_entity.type
_entity.pdbx_description
1 polymer ?
#
loop_
_entity_poly.entity_id
_entity_poly.type
_entity_poly.pdbx_seq_one_letter_code
_entity_poly.pdbx_strand_id
1 'polypeptide(L)' 'MSLDQKGAVSFHIIRGIGKKWQVTEEEFEKTLVCFVKLEDAKDYANEMASIKKGPQRFNGR' A
#
# COMPACT_ATOMS: atom_id res chain seq x y z
N MET A 1 -23.30 12.76 -12.78
CA MET A 1 -23.32 11.91 -11.57
C MET A 1 -21.90 11.43 -11.34
N SER A 2 -21.43 11.56 -10.11
CA SER A 2 -20.02 11.53 -9.69
C SER A 2 -19.46 10.11 -9.49
N LEU A 3 -18.13 10.03 -9.42
CA LEU A 3 -17.25 8.89 -9.10
C LEU A 3 -16.99 7.88 -10.24
N ASP A 4 -16.08 8.25 -11.15
CA ASP A 4 -15.05 7.29 -11.59
C ASP A 4 -13.88 7.39 -10.60
N GLN A 5 -14.12 7.05 -9.32
CA GLN A 5 -13.01 6.72 -8.43
C GLN A 5 -12.66 5.27 -8.74
N LYS A 6 -11.82 5.07 -9.75
CA LYS A 6 -10.86 3.97 -9.66
C LYS A 6 -10.19 4.13 -8.30
N GLY A 7 -10.59 3.31 -7.34
CA GLY A 7 -10.05 3.27 -5.98
C GLY A 7 -8.56 2.93 -6.05
N ALA A 8 -7.76 3.93 -6.38
CA ALA A 8 -6.32 3.86 -6.35
C ALA A 8 -5.98 3.90 -4.87
N VAL A 9 -5.83 2.72 -4.30
CA VAL A 9 -5.43 2.59 -2.91
C VAL A 9 -3.99 3.04 -2.80
N SER A 10 -3.81 4.22 -2.23
CA SER A 10 -2.51 4.82 -1.93
C SER A 10 -2.03 4.31 -0.57
N PHE A 11 -0.85 3.70 -0.56
CA PHE A 11 -0.16 3.30 0.67
C PHE A 11 0.90 4.34 1.02
N HIS A 12 0.88 4.82 2.25
CA HIS A 12 1.88 5.73 2.79
C HIS A 12 2.82 4.99 3.74
N ILE A 13 4.12 5.25 3.59
CA ILE A 13 5.14 4.73 4.49
C ILE A 13 5.62 5.89 5.35
N ILE A 14 5.19 5.91 6.60
CA ILE A 14 5.56 6.95 7.57
C ILE A 14 6.53 6.38 8.61
N ARG A 15 7.41 7.24 9.13
CA ARG A 15 8.31 6.84 10.22
C ARG A 15 7.56 6.94 11.55
N GLY A 16 7.24 5.80 12.13
CA GLY A 16 6.58 5.69 13.42
C GLY A 16 7.51 5.86 14.62
N ILE A 17 6.92 5.82 15.80
CA ILE A 17 7.63 5.92 17.09
C ILE A 17 8.52 4.68 17.27
N GLY A 18 9.78 4.88 17.66
CA GLY A 18 10.72 3.79 17.96
C GLY A 18 11.54 3.26 16.77
N LYS A 19 11.85 4.11 15.78
CA LYS A 19 12.62 3.75 14.55
C LYS A 19 11.94 2.70 13.67
N LYS A 20 10.62 2.52 13.80
CA LYS A 20 9.83 1.61 12.96
C LYS A 20 9.16 2.38 11.83
N TRP A 21 8.99 1.74 10.68
CA TRP A 21 8.27 2.23 9.52
C TRP A 21 6.85 1.69 9.55
N GLN A 22 5.86 2.54 9.40
CA GLN A 22 4.45 2.15 9.40
C GLN A 22 3.89 2.32 8.01
N VAL A 23 3.20 1.30 7.52
CA VAL A 23 2.45 1.38 6.26
C VAL A 23 0.99 1.67 6.60
N THR A 24 0.48 2.79 6.11
CA THR A 24 -0.89 3.25 6.31
C THR A 24 -1.62 3.31 4.96
N GLU A 25 -2.92 3.02 4.97
CA GLU A 25 -3.77 3.21 3.80
C GLU A 25 -4.42 4.59 3.88
N GLU A 26 -4.25 5.42 2.84
CA GLU A 26 -4.72 6.81 2.81
C GLU A 26 -6.23 6.93 3.05
N GLU A 27 -7.01 5.94 2.58
CA GLU A 27 -8.47 5.96 2.67
C GLU A 27 -9.00 5.68 4.09
N PHE A 28 -8.21 5.04 4.96
CA PHE A 28 -8.67 4.59 6.28
C PHE A 28 -7.92 5.21 7.46
N GLU A 29 -6.91 6.05 7.22
CA GLU A 29 -5.99 6.59 8.25
C GLU A 29 -5.54 5.52 9.27
N LYS A 30 -5.46 4.27 8.81
CA LYS A 30 -5.23 3.11 9.66
C LYS A 30 -3.86 2.53 9.35
N THR A 31 -3.04 2.40 10.39
CA THR A 31 -1.79 1.63 10.30
C THR A 31 -2.13 0.18 10.05
N LEU A 32 -1.71 -0.32 8.89
CA LEU A 32 -1.88 -1.73 8.52
C LEU A 32 -0.81 -2.58 9.21
N VAL A 33 0.44 -2.12 9.14
CA VAL A 33 1.60 -2.89 9.60
C VAL A 33 2.77 -1.98 9.95
N CYS A 34 3.64 -2.47 10.84
CA CYS A 34 4.85 -1.79 11.29
C CYS A 34 6.07 -2.67 11.02
N PHE A 35 7.06 -2.13 10.31
CA PHE A 35 8.33 -2.76 10.02
C PHE A 35 9.47 -2.08 10.76
N VAL A 36 10.57 -2.79 10.99
CA VAL A 36 11.79 -2.19 11.55
C VAL A 36 12.66 -1.59 10.44
N LYS A 37 12.66 -2.19 9.25
CA LYS A 37 13.42 -1.73 8.08
C LYS A 37 12.51 -1.03 7.08
N LEU A 38 13.09 -0.07 6.35
CA LEU A 38 12.38 0.65 5.30
C LEU A 38 12.12 -0.24 4.08
N GLU A 39 13.06 -1.12 3.75
CA GLU A 39 12.94 -2.03 2.60
C GLU A 39 11.74 -2.96 2.76
N ASP A 40 11.58 -3.60 3.92
CA ASP A 40 10.41 -4.46 4.23
C ASP A 40 9.09 -3.69 4.09
N ALA A 41 9.05 -2.42 4.54
CA ALA A 41 7.87 -1.57 4.41
C ALA A 41 7.55 -1.20 2.96
N LYS A 42 8.58 -0.95 2.14
CA LYS A 42 8.43 -0.67 0.71
C LYS A 42 7.96 -1.90 -0.07
N ASP A 43 8.54 -3.05 0.22
CA ASP A 43 8.19 -4.32 -0.42
C ASP A 43 6.71 -4.65 -0.15
N TYR A 44 6.29 -4.55 1.11
CA TYR A 44 4.89 -4.75 1.50
C TYR A 44 3.94 -3.76 0.83
N ALA A 45 4.27 -2.46 0.80
CA ALA A 45 3.42 -1.46 0.15
C ALA A 45 3.30 -1.71 -1.36
N ASN A 46 4.39 -2.14 -2.01
CA ASN A 46 4.41 -2.47 -3.43
C ASN A 46 3.62 -3.75 -3.74
N GLU A 47 3.75 -4.78 -2.89
CA GLU A 47 2.97 -6.01 -2.98
C GLU A 47 1.47 -5.70 -2.81
N MET A 48 1.09 -4.91 -1.80
CA MET A 48 -0.30 -4.50 -1.57
C MET A 48 -0.86 -3.67 -2.72
N ALA A 49 -0.08 -2.76 -3.29
CA ALA A 49 -0.44 -2.01 -4.49
C ALA A 49 -0.63 -2.93 -5.71
N SER A 50 0.18 -3.99 -5.81
CA SER A 50 0.09 -4.98 -6.88
C SER A 50 -1.13 -5.91 -6.72
N ILE A 51 -1.45 -6.32 -5.50
CA ILE A 51 -2.63 -7.15 -5.18
C ILE A 51 -3.93 -6.38 -5.44
N LYS A 52 -4.01 -5.11 -5.01
CA LYS A 52 -5.23 -4.29 -5.20
C LYS A 52 -5.44 -3.80 -6.63
N LYS A 53 -4.40 -3.78 -7.49
CA LYS A 53 -4.57 -3.60 -8.94
C LYS A 53 -5.28 -4.79 -9.63
N GLY A 54 -5.66 -5.82 -8.86
CA GLY A 54 -6.06 -7.11 -9.37
C GLY A 54 -4.84 -7.85 -9.89
N PRO A 55 -4.85 -9.20 -9.93
CA PRO A 55 -3.86 -9.91 -10.71
C PRO A 55 -3.93 -9.33 -12.11
N GLN A 56 -2.90 -8.59 -12.52
CA GLN A 56 -2.74 -8.17 -13.88
C GLN A 56 -2.81 -9.48 -14.65
N ARG A 57 -3.96 -9.72 -15.32
CA ARG A 57 -4.09 -10.84 -16.26
C ARG A 57 -2.92 -10.63 -17.19
N PHE A 58 -1.90 -11.45 -17.02
CA PHE A 58 -0.92 -11.71 -18.06
C PHE A 58 -1.75 -12.25 -19.22
N ASN A 59 -2.26 -11.36 -20.07
CA ASN A 59 -2.61 -11.70 -21.44
C ASN A 59 -1.28 -11.91 -22.16
N GLY A 60 -0.63 -13.02 -21.82
CA GLY A 60 0.31 -13.66 -22.71
C GLY A 60 -0.52 -14.41 -23.74
N ARG A 61 -0.80 -13.73 -24.86
CA ARG A 61 -0.86 -14.24 -26.24
C ARG A 61 -1.69 -13.32 -27.12
#